data_AF-A0A673UHD7-F1
#
_entry.id   AF-A0A673UHD7-F1
#
_cell.length_a   1.000
_cell.length_b   1.000
_cell.length_c   1.000
_cell.angle_alpha   90.00
_cell.angle_beta   90.00
_cell.angle_gamma   90.00
#
_symmetry.space_group_name_H-M   'P 1'
#
loop_
_entity.id
_entity.type
_entity.pdbx_description
1 polymer ?
#
loop_
_entity_poly.entity_id
_entity_poly.type
_entity_poly.pdbx_seq_one_letter_code
_entity_poly.pdbx_strand_id
1 'polypeptide(L)'
;MPLLWSLLCLLAAPLGVLSQLTLRESGPGLVKPSQTLSLTCVVSGGSVTSSYYWNRIHQRPGRALEWMGYWTVSTSYNPAFQGRITITADTSKNQFSLQLSSVTTEDTAVTTWQRGRMKYDHLWQYGWASRVSSSTKAPSVFPLDPRCRTTCSSTVALACLVSSYFPERVTVTWNSGALTSGVHTFPSVLQASGLYSLSSMVTVPSSKWYSESKTFTCNVAHLPSNTKVNKILDKTRTPNPCDECPKCPVGGPSVFVFPPKPKDTLSISRTPEVTCMVVDLSQDDPEVQITWFMDNVEMHTAKTRPSEEQFNSTYRVVSVLPILHQDWLKGKEFKCKVNNKALPSPIERTISKQPLKPQVYVLPPPPEELSKSKVSLTCLVQGFYPEDIAIEWEANGQQEPENNYRTTPAILDRDGTYFLYSRLPVDKSSWQNGYSYTCSVSHEALHSRHTQKSLSYSPGK
;
A
#
# COMPACT_ATOMS: atom_id res chain seq x y z
N MET A 1 -31.02 -17.94 51.04
CA MET A 1 -30.46 -17.63 49.71
C MET A 1 -31.30 -16.60 48.94
N PRO A 2 -31.49 -15.35 49.45
CA PRO A 2 -31.79 -14.24 48.53
C PRO A 2 -31.03 -12.94 48.85
N LEU A 3 -30.06 -12.95 49.77
CA LEU A 3 -29.31 -11.74 50.17
C LEU A 3 -27.91 -11.62 49.54
N LEU A 4 -27.51 -12.57 48.68
CA LEU A 4 -26.20 -12.53 48.01
C LEU A 4 -26.24 -12.02 46.55
N TRP A 5 -27.42 -11.75 45.99
CA TRP A 5 -27.59 -11.20 44.64
C TRP A 5 -27.79 -9.68 44.61
N SER A 6 -28.13 -9.06 45.74
CA SER A 6 -28.32 -7.61 45.83
C SER A 6 -27.01 -6.83 46.00
N LEU A 7 -25.89 -7.51 46.28
CA LEU A 7 -24.57 -6.88 46.47
C LEU A 7 -23.70 -6.86 45.21
N LEU A 8 -24.11 -7.50 44.10
CA LEU A 8 -23.33 -7.56 42.85
C LEU A 8 -23.76 -6.53 41.79
N CYS A 9 -24.77 -5.69 42.06
CA CYS A 9 -25.24 -4.64 41.15
C CYS A 9 -24.71 -3.23 41.46
N LEU A 10 -23.80 -3.06 42.44
CA LEU A 10 -23.23 -1.76 42.81
C LEU A 10 -21.77 -1.55 42.32
N LEU A 11 -21.25 -2.43 41.47
CA LEU A 11 -19.91 -2.31 40.85
C LEU A 11 -19.96 -2.25 39.32
N ALA A 12 -20.96 -1.55 38.79
CA ALA A 12 -20.95 -1.07 37.42
C ALA A 12 -21.52 0.36 37.39
N ALA A 13 -20.94 1.25 38.19
CA ALA A 13 -20.95 2.65 37.77
C ALA A 13 -20.15 2.69 36.47
N PRO A 14 -20.73 3.08 35.31
CA PRO A 14 -19.89 3.45 34.19
C PRO A 14 -19.00 4.56 34.73
N LEU A 15 -17.69 4.31 34.78
CA LEU A 15 -16.70 5.37 34.86
C LEU A 15 -17.18 6.40 33.85
N GLY A 16 -17.64 7.55 34.36
CA GLY A 16 -18.32 8.54 33.56
C GLY A 16 -17.51 8.74 32.30
N VAL A 17 -18.11 8.45 31.15
CA VAL A 17 -17.52 8.81 29.87
C VAL A 17 -17.33 10.32 29.96
N LEU A 18 -16.09 10.76 30.23
CA LEU A 18 -15.69 12.15 30.08
C LEU A 18 -16.04 12.46 28.62
N SER A 19 -17.12 13.23 28.42
CA SER A 19 -17.61 13.56 27.08
C SER A 19 -16.45 14.11 26.27
N GLN A 20 -16.07 13.41 25.20
CA GLN A 20 -15.02 13.88 24.30
C GLN A 20 -15.46 15.25 23.74
N LEU A 21 -14.58 16.25 23.87
CA LEU A 21 -14.87 17.60 23.36
C LEU A 21 -14.92 17.57 21.83
N THR A 22 -16.03 17.99 21.25
CA THR A 22 -16.21 18.04 19.79
C THR A 22 -16.58 19.45 19.36
N LEU A 23 -15.97 19.92 18.27
CA LEU A 23 -16.24 21.21 17.65
C LEU A 23 -16.90 20.99 16.30
N ARG A 24 -18.08 21.59 16.09
CA ARG A 24 -18.80 21.51 14.82
C ARG A 24 -19.02 22.92 14.27
N GLU A 25 -18.29 23.25 13.21
CA GLU A 25 -18.42 24.55 12.55
C GLU A 25 -19.47 24.51 11.42
N SER A 26 -20.19 25.61 11.27
CA SER A 26 -21.19 25.85 10.24
C SER A 26 -21.05 27.29 9.70
N GLY A 27 -21.22 27.46 8.40
CA GLY A 27 -21.14 28.77 7.76
C GLY A 27 -20.75 28.68 6.28
N PRO A 28 -20.72 29.82 5.56
CA PRO A 28 -20.38 29.85 4.15
C PRO A 28 -18.88 29.62 3.97
N GLY A 29 -18.51 28.55 3.24
CA GLY A 29 -17.11 28.29 2.86
C GLY A 29 -16.58 29.23 1.76
N LEU A 30 -17.45 30.05 1.19
CA LEU A 30 -17.15 30.99 0.13
C LEU A 30 -17.94 32.29 0.36
N VAL A 31 -17.25 33.41 0.31
CA VAL A 31 -17.79 34.76 0.51
C VAL A 31 -17.22 35.65 -0.59
N LYS A 32 -17.92 36.67 -1.10
CA LYS A 32 -17.30 37.58 -2.09
C LYS A 32 -16.39 38.60 -1.40
N PRO A 33 -15.43 39.24 -2.12
CA PRO A 33 -14.64 40.31 -1.53
C PRO A 33 -15.55 41.43 -1.03
N SER A 34 -15.15 42.10 0.05
CA SER A 34 -15.90 43.15 0.73
C SER A 34 -17.19 42.71 1.44
N GLN A 35 -17.56 41.42 1.39
CA GLN A 35 -18.67 40.88 2.19
C GLN A 35 -18.18 40.43 3.57
N THR A 36 -19.13 40.19 4.47
CA THR A 36 -18.86 39.69 5.83
C THR A 36 -18.95 38.16 5.85
N LEU A 37 -17.87 37.52 6.28
CA LEU A 37 -17.86 36.10 6.61
C LEU A 37 -18.45 35.92 8.01
N SER A 38 -19.41 35.01 8.17
CA SER A 38 -19.96 34.63 9.47
C SER A 38 -19.88 33.12 9.67
N LEU A 39 -19.04 32.68 10.60
CA LEU A 39 -18.86 31.28 10.94
C LEU A 39 -19.35 31.03 12.37
N THR A 40 -20.05 29.94 12.58
CA THR A 40 -20.57 29.52 13.89
C THR A 40 -19.96 28.18 14.26
N CYS A 41 -19.50 28.02 15.50
CA CYS A 41 -18.92 26.78 16.01
C CYS A 41 -19.67 26.34 17.26
N VAL A 42 -20.32 25.19 17.20
CA VAL A 42 -21.00 24.57 18.34
C VAL A 42 -20.01 23.71 19.11
N VAL A 43 -19.97 23.88 20.43
CA VAL A 43 -19.13 23.09 21.33
C VAL A 43 -19.97 22.00 21.99
N SER A 44 -19.53 20.76 21.87
CA SER A 44 -20.13 19.60 22.54
C SER A 44 -19.13 18.98 23.51
N GLY A 45 -19.58 18.53 24.69
CA GLY A 45 -18.72 17.90 25.70
C GLY A 45 -17.81 18.86 26.49
N GLY A 46 -18.10 20.17 26.45
CA GLY A 46 -17.42 21.21 27.23
C GLY A 46 -18.22 22.53 27.21
N SER A 47 -17.75 23.54 27.93
CA SER A 47 -18.41 24.86 27.99
C SER A 47 -17.56 25.98 27.40
N VAL A 48 -18.21 26.89 26.66
CA VAL A 48 -17.61 28.12 26.13
C VAL A 48 -17.14 29.11 27.22
N THR A 49 -17.66 29.01 28.45
CA THR A 49 -17.33 29.89 29.61
C THR A 49 -16.30 29.32 30.58
N SER A 50 -15.69 28.19 30.25
CA SER A 50 -14.69 27.54 31.10
C SER A 50 -13.39 28.36 31.21
N SER A 51 -12.51 28.05 32.17
CA SER A 51 -11.20 28.73 32.37
C SER A 51 -10.17 28.51 31.24
N TYR A 52 -10.63 28.06 30.07
CA TYR A 52 -9.84 27.83 28.88
C TYR A 52 -9.98 29.00 27.92
N TYR A 53 -8.90 29.32 27.21
CA TYR A 53 -8.93 30.27 26.11
C TYR A 53 -9.28 29.55 24.80
N TRP A 54 -10.08 30.24 23.98
CA TRP A 54 -10.49 29.80 22.67
C TRP A 54 -9.79 30.68 21.62
N ASN A 55 -8.75 30.14 21.02
CA ASN A 55 -7.98 30.81 19.99
C ASN A 55 -8.60 30.57 18.61
N ARG A 56 -8.59 31.63 17.79
CA ARG A 56 -8.81 31.54 16.36
C ARG A 56 -7.48 31.73 15.64
N ILE A 57 -7.13 30.76 14.80
CA ILE A 57 -5.90 30.78 14.00
C ILE A 57 -6.25 30.73 12.52
N HIS A 58 -5.47 31.43 11.72
CA HIS A 58 -5.57 31.55 10.28
C HIS A 58 -4.29 30.99 9.65
N GLN A 59 -4.41 30.14 8.64
CA GLN A 59 -3.28 29.61 7.88
C GLN A 59 -3.48 29.82 6.38
N ARG A 60 -2.66 30.70 5.81
CA ARG A 60 -2.60 30.88 4.35
C ARG A 60 -1.80 29.74 3.72
N PRO A 61 -2.16 29.26 2.52
CA PRO A 61 -1.36 28.27 1.80
C PRO A 61 0.10 28.76 1.67
N GLY A 62 1.06 27.96 2.15
CA GLY A 62 2.50 28.30 2.09
C GLY A 62 2.99 29.34 3.10
N ARG A 63 2.18 29.76 4.09
CA ARG A 63 2.61 30.66 5.17
C ARG A 63 2.48 30.02 6.55
N ALA A 64 3.15 30.62 7.54
CA ALA A 64 3.06 30.25 8.94
C ALA A 64 1.65 30.47 9.51
N LEU A 65 1.35 29.83 10.63
CA LEU A 65 0.11 30.01 11.39
C LEU A 65 0.06 31.44 11.96
N GLU A 66 -1.06 32.13 11.73
CA GLU A 66 -1.29 33.50 12.16
C GLU A 66 -2.48 33.55 13.13
N TRP A 67 -2.24 34.01 14.35
CA TRP A 67 -3.30 34.15 15.36
C TRP A 67 -4.21 35.32 15.00
N MET A 68 -5.54 35.14 15.05
CA MET A 68 -6.50 36.20 14.71
C MET A 68 -7.09 36.89 15.95
N GLY A 69 -7.29 36.13 17.03
CA GLY A 69 -7.99 36.59 18.21
C GLY A 69 -8.25 35.44 19.18
N TYR A 70 -8.56 35.76 20.43
CA TYR A 70 -8.98 34.78 21.42
C TYR A 70 -10.21 35.24 22.21
N TRP A 71 -10.94 34.26 22.72
CA TRP A 71 -12.05 34.46 23.64
C TRP A 71 -11.84 33.70 24.94
N THR A 72 -12.10 34.37 26.07
CA THR A 72 -12.16 33.79 27.42
C THR A 72 -13.42 34.31 28.13
N VAL A 73 -13.25 35.41 28.87
CA VAL A 73 -14.28 36.25 29.49
C VAL A 73 -14.36 37.61 28.78
N SER A 74 -13.25 38.02 28.16
CA SER A 74 -13.16 39.16 27.24
C SER A 74 -12.53 38.71 25.92
N THR A 75 -12.78 39.49 24.86
CA THR A 75 -12.15 39.30 23.55
C THR A 75 -10.85 40.08 23.47
N SER A 76 -9.85 39.46 22.86
CA SER A 76 -8.64 40.14 22.39
C SER A 76 -8.42 39.80 20.93
N TYR A 77 -8.00 40.79 20.15
CA TYR A 77 -7.83 40.67 18.70
C TYR A 77 -6.37 40.92 18.32
N ASN A 78 -5.92 40.25 17.27
CA ASN A 78 -4.67 40.60 16.63
C ASN A 78 -4.81 41.98 15.96
N PRO A 79 -3.86 42.92 16.16
CA PRO A 79 -3.84 44.20 15.47
C PRO A 79 -4.09 44.13 13.95
N ALA A 80 -3.60 43.07 13.29
CA ALA A 80 -3.78 42.86 11.84
C ALA A 80 -5.25 42.67 11.40
N PHE A 81 -6.12 42.22 12.32
CA PHE A 81 -7.54 41.98 12.06
C PHE A 81 -8.46 42.94 12.82
N GLN A 82 -7.88 43.81 13.66
CA GLN A 82 -8.61 44.73 14.53
C GLN A 82 -9.49 45.70 13.71
N GLY A 83 -10.73 45.88 14.15
CA GLY A 83 -11.73 46.68 13.43
C GLY A 83 -12.48 45.93 12.32
N ARG A 84 -12.03 44.74 11.90
CA ARG A 84 -12.74 43.87 10.94
C ARG A 84 -13.23 42.56 11.54
N ILE A 85 -12.55 42.03 12.56
CA ILE A 85 -12.90 40.77 13.23
C ILE A 85 -13.76 41.01 14.48
N THR A 86 -14.79 40.18 14.64
CA THR A 86 -15.64 40.12 15.82
C THR A 86 -15.79 38.65 16.23
N ILE A 87 -15.35 38.33 17.44
CA ILE A 87 -15.57 37.01 18.06
C ILE A 87 -16.61 37.20 19.17
N THR A 88 -17.68 36.42 19.15
CA THR A 88 -18.73 36.45 20.16
C THR A 88 -19.04 35.04 20.64
N ALA A 89 -19.34 34.89 21.93
CA ALA A 89 -19.77 33.63 22.50
C ALA A 89 -21.22 33.73 22.93
N ASP A 90 -22.04 32.78 22.48
CA ASP A 90 -23.41 32.61 22.93
C ASP A 90 -23.45 31.46 23.94
N THR A 91 -23.48 31.85 25.21
CA THR A 91 -23.44 30.93 26.35
C THR A 91 -24.73 30.12 26.49
N SER A 92 -25.87 30.64 25.98
CA SER A 92 -27.15 29.94 26.01
C SER A 92 -27.20 28.75 25.05
N LYS A 93 -26.47 28.85 23.92
CA LYS A 93 -26.39 27.82 22.88
C LYS A 93 -25.04 27.08 22.86
N ASN A 94 -24.13 27.42 23.77
CA ASN A 94 -22.78 26.88 23.86
C ASN A 94 -22.02 26.91 22.51
N GLN A 95 -22.04 28.09 21.87
CA GLN A 95 -21.46 28.28 20.54
C GLN A 95 -20.63 29.56 20.45
N PHE A 96 -19.66 29.56 19.53
CA PHE A 96 -18.91 30.75 19.12
C PHE A 96 -19.36 31.23 17.76
N SER A 97 -19.48 32.54 17.59
CA SER A 97 -19.60 33.16 16.27
C SER A 97 -18.36 34.01 15.99
N LEU A 98 -17.80 33.83 14.80
CA LEU A 98 -16.76 34.66 14.23
C LEU A 98 -17.37 35.41 13.06
N GLN A 99 -17.30 36.73 13.11
CA GLN A 99 -17.56 37.59 11.97
C GLN A 99 -16.27 38.28 11.52
N LEU A 100 -16.00 38.26 10.22
CA LEU A 100 -14.91 39.00 9.61
C LEU A 100 -15.51 39.86 8.50
N SER A 101 -15.52 41.18 8.69
CA SER A 101 -16.05 42.15 7.74
C SER A 101 -14.98 42.57 6.72
N SER A 102 -15.43 43.06 5.56
CA SER A 102 -14.53 43.54 4.50
C SER A 102 -13.47 42.52 4.08
N VAL A 103 -13.90 41.27 3.81
CA VAL A 103 -13.00 40.16 3.47
C VAL A 103 -12.27 40.46 2.16
N THR A 104 -10.96 40.23 2.12
CA THR A 104 -10.09 40.44 0.95
C THR A 104 -9.57 39.11 0.40
N THR A 105 -8.87 39.14 -0.75
CA THR A 105 -8.17 37.96 -1.30
C THR A 105 -7.10 37.43 -0.35
N GLU A 106 -6.46 38.30 0.42
CA GLU A 106 -5.46 37.92 1.42
C GLU A 106 -6.04 37.18 2.63
N ASP A 107 -7.35 37.34 2.88
CA ASP A 107 -8.02 36.68 3.99
C ASP A 107 -8.39 35.20 3.68
N THR A 108 -8.00 34.69 2.49
CA THR A 108 -8.28 33.32 2.05
C THR A 108 -7.35 32.31 2.72
N ALA A 109 -7.92 31.47 3.59
CA ALA A 109 -7.13 30.56 4.41
C ALA A 109 -7.93 29.40 4.99
N VAL A 110 -7.18 28.45 5.54
CA VAL A 110 -7.71 27.49 6.49
C VAL A 110 -7.72 28.15 7.85
N THR A 111 -8.91 28.28 8.44
CA THR A 111 -9.09 28.86 9.77
C THR A 111 -9.44 27.75 10.75
N THR A 112 -8.83 27.77 11.93
CA THR A 112 -8.99 26.74 12.97
C THR A 112 -9.35 27.35 14.31
N TRP A 113 -10.26 26.69 15.03
CA TRP A 113 -10.47 26.93 16.45
C TRP A 113 -9.53 26.05 17.26
N GLN A 114 -8.94 26.59 18.32
CA GLN A 114 -8.09 25.86 19.25
C GLN A 114 -8.42 26.22 20.69
N ARG A 115 -8.46 25.22 21.58
CA ARG A 115 -8.68 25.41 23.01
C ARG A 115 -7.37 25.18 23.78
N GLY A 116 -7.01 26.09 24.68
CA GLY A 116 -5.84 25.92 25.55
C GLY A 116 -6.05 26.43 26.99
N ARG A 117 -5.11 26.12 27.88
CA ARG A 117 -5.22 26.30 29.35
C ARG A 117 -4.12 27.25 29.83
N MET A 118 -4.45 28.24 30.67
CA MET A 118 -3.52 29.34 31.05
C MET A 118 -2.22 28.91 31.79
N LYS A 119 -2.10 27.67 32.29
CA LYS A 119 -0.96 27.26 33.12
C LYS A 119 0.21 26.59 32.37
N TYR A 120 0.07 26.24 31.09
CA TYR A 120 1.14 25.62 30.31
C TYR A 120 0.96 25.95 28.81
N ASP A 121 1.88 26.72 28.23
CA ASP A 121 1.83 27.30 26.88
C ASP A 121 1.87 26.31 25.69
N HIS A 122 1.83 24.99 25.93
CA HIS A 122 2.10 23.99 24.90
C HIS A 122 1.09 22.84 24.76
N LEU A 123 -0.08 22.91 25.42
CA LEU A 123 -1.11 21.87 25.28
C LEU A 123 -2.30 22.33 24.43
N TRP A 124 -2.17 22.20 23.11
CA TRP A 124 -3.28 22.27 22.16
C TRP A 124 -4.04 20.95 22.16
N GLN A 125 -5.27 20.93 22.67
CA GLN A 125 -5.97 19.66 22.85
C GLN A 125 -6.85 19.27 21.65
N TYR A 126 -7.50 20.23 20.97
CA TYR A 126 -8.45 19.95 19.87
C TYR A 126 -8.55 21.12 18.90
N GLY A 127 -8.62 20.84 17.59
CA GLY A 127 -8.90 21.85 16.57
C GLY A 127 -9.59 21.29 15.33
N TRP A 128 -10.38 22.14 14.67
CA TRP A 128 -11.13 21.83 13.44
C TRP A 128 -10.85 22.90 12.39
N ALA A 129 -10.69 22.50 11.13
CA ALA A 129 -10.27 23.36 10.02
C ALA A 129 -11.43 23.65 9.06
N SER A 130 -11.72 24.93 8.85
CA SER A 130 -12.66 25.41 7.82
C SER A 130 -11.92 26.27 6.80
N ARG A 131 -12.10 25.97 5.50
CA ARG A 131 -11.51 26.76 4.42
C ARG A 131 -12.49 27.83 3.97
N VAL A 132 -12.05 29.08 4.02
CA VAL A 132 -12.81 30.24 3.58
C VAL A 132 -12.10 30.83 2.38
N SER A 133 -12.84 31.07 1.31
CA SER A 133 -12.33 31.71 0.10
C SER A 133 -13.11 32.98 -0.21
N SER A 134 -12.41 34.02 -0.63
CA SER A 134 -13.00 35.28 -1.10
C SER A 134 -13.12 35.40 -2.63
N SER A 135 -12.59 34.43 -3.38
CA SER A 135 -12.57 34.43 -4.85
C SER A 135 -13.02 33.08 -5.41
N THR A 136 -13.61 33.10 -6.62
CA THR A 136 -13.99 31.89 -7.36
C THR A 136 -13.54 31.98 -8.80
N LYS A 137 -12.93 30.92 -9.30
CA LYS A 137 -12.59 30.76 -10.71
C LYS A 137 -13.07 29.40 -11.22
N ALA A 138 -13.78 29.41 -12.35
CA ALA A 138 -14.28 28.20 -12.99
C ALA A 138 -13.13 27.39 -13.64
N PRO A 139 -13.22 26.04 -13.65
CA PRO A 139 -12.22 25.20 -14.29
C PRO A 139 -12.21 25.31 -15.81
N SER A 140 -11.00 25.29 -16.36
CA SER A 140 -10.75 25.02 -17.78
C SER A 140 -10.46 23.53 -17.95
N VAL A 141 -11.22 22.87 -18.82
CA VAL A 141 -11.11 21.42 -19.03
C VAL A 141 -10.53 21.13 -20.40
N PHE A 142 -9.41 20.41 -20.42
CA PHE A 142 -8.71 20.02 -21.63
C PHE A 142 -8.76 18.49 -21.77
N PRO A 143 -9.33 17.97 -22.87
CA PRO A 143 -9.23 16.54 -23.18
C PRO A 143 -7.77 16.23 -23.55
N LEU A 144 -7.27 15.11 -23.03
CA LEU A 144 -5.97 14.55 -23.35
C LEU A 144 -6.21 13.20 -24.04
N ASP A 145 -6.16 13.24 -25.37
CA ASP A 145 -6.20 12.06 -26.20
C ASP A 145 -4.79 11.42 -26.33
N PRO A 146 -4.72 10.10 -26.46
CA PRO A 146 -3.49 9.36 -26.64
C PRO A 146 -2.93 9.62 -28.04
N ARG A 147 -1.74 10.23 -28.12
CA ARG A 147 -1.01 10.29 -29.40
C ARG A 147 -0.52 8.89 -29.79
N CYS A 148 -0.51 8.59 -31.09
CA CYS A 148 -0.05 7.31 -31.63
C CYS A 148 1.37 6.99 -31.09
N ARG A 149 1.46 5.98 -30.22
CA ARG A 149 2.72 5.41 -29.71
C ARG A 149 3.08 4.19 -30.57
N THR A 150 4.36 4.00 -30.80
CA THR A 150 4.98 2.84 -31.47
C THR A 150 4.90 1.53 -30.67
N THR A 151 4.29 1.53 -29.49
CA THR A 151 4.19 0.36 -28.60
C THR A 151 2.73 -0.04 -28.41
N CYS A 152 2.35 -1.21 -28.92
CA CYS A 152 1.04 -1.83 -28.73
C CYS A 152 0.80 -2.15 -27.25
N SER A 153 -0.09 -1.41 -26.60
CA SER A 153 -0.70 -1.84 -25.33
C SER A 153 -2.12 -2.32 -25.63
N SER A 154 -2.56 -3.39 -24.95
CA SER A 154 -3.96 -3.85 -24.97
C SER A 154 -4.93 -2.79 -24.43
N THR A 155 -4.40 -1.74 -23.80
CA THR A 155 -5.17 -0.67 -23.19
C THR A 155 -4.67 0.70 -23.62
N VAL A 156 -5.58 1.67 -23.59
CA VAL A 156 -5.37 3.05 -23.95
C VAL A 156 -5.73 3.90 -22.75
N ALA A 157 -4.84 4.81 -22.36
CA ALA A 157 -5.09 5.77 -21.31
C ALA A 157 -5.66 7.06 -21.92
N LEU A 158 -6.88 7.38 -21.52
CA LEU A 158 -7.57 8.64 -21.83
C LEU A 158 -7.47 9.54 -20.61
N ALA A 159 -7.33 10.86 -20.79
CA ALA A 159 -7.30 11.76 -19.63
C ALA A 159 -8.02 13.08 -19.90
N CYS A 160 -8.39 13.74 -18.80
CA CYS A 160 -8.85 15.12 -18.79
C CYS A 160 -8.06 15.91 -17.75
N LEU A 161 -7.47 17.00 -18.22
CA LEU A 161 -6.81 17.98 -17.37
C LEU A 161 -7.83 19.04 -16.99
N VAL A 162 -8.06 19.19 -15.68
CA VAL A 162 -8.88 20.25 -15.11
C VAL A 162 -7.94 21.27 -14.50
N SER A 163 -7.86 22.45 -15.08
CA SER A 163 -6.88 23.45 -14.71
C SER A 163 -7.51 24.80 -14.38
N SER A 164 -6.76 25.63 -13.66
CA SER A 164 -7.06 27.04 -13.42
C SER A 164 -8.36 27.29 -12.66
N TYR A 165 -8.74 26.43 -11.71
CA TYR A 165 -9.95 26.61 -10.90
C TYR A 165 -9.65 26.97 -9.45
N PHE A 166 -10.64 27.55 -8.79
CA PHE A 166 -10.58 27.87 -7.37
C PHE A 166 -11.98 28.07 -6.81
N PRO A 167 -12.33 27.56 -5.60
CA PRO A 167 -11.57 26.70 -4.67
C PRO A 167 -11.39 25.22 -5.11
N GLU A 168 -10.76 24.39 -4.29
CA GLU A 168 -10.31 23.02 -4.66
C GLU A 168 -11.41 21.99 -5.02
N ARG A 169 -12.64 22.16 -4.52
CA ARG A 169 -13.68 21.11 -4.62
C ARG A 169 -14.26 20.96 -6.04
N VAL A 170 -13.67 20.06 -6.82
CA VAL A 170 -14.14 19.63 -8.14
C VAL A 170 -14.49 18.15 -8.13
N THR A 171 -15.58 17.80 -8.81
CA THR A 171 -15.96 16.41 -9.09
C THR A 171 -15.70 16.11 -10.56
N VAL A 172 -14.99 15.03 -10.84
CA VAL A 172 -14.80 14.51 -12.20
C VAL A 172 -15.41 13.13 -12.31
N THR A 173 -16.27 12.93 -13.30
CA THR A 173 -16.85 11.63 -13.64
C THR A 173 -16.65 11.34 -15.14
N TRP A 174 -16.71 10.07 -15.51
CA TRP A 174 -16.57 9.62 -16.89
C TRP A 174 -17.89 9.01 -17.37
N ASN A 175 -18.32 9.39 -18.58
CA ASN A 175 -19.60 9.00 -19.19
C ASN A 175 -20.78 9.14 -18.22
N SER A 176 -20.87 10.30 -17.56
CA SER A 176 -21.89 10.63 -16.57
C SER A 176 -21.97 9.66 -15.39
N GLY A 177 -20.85 9.00 -15.06
CA GLY A 177 -20.75 8.03 -13.97
C GLY A 177 -20.97 6.57 -14.39
N ALA A 178 -21.24 6.29 -15.67
CA ALA A 178 -21.34 4.92 -16.18
C ALA A 178 -19.99 4.21 -16.24
N LEU A 179 -18.89 4.97 -16.35
CA LEU A 179 -17.53 4.42 -16.41
C LEU A 179 -16.79 4.70 -15.10
N THR A 180 -16.58 3.66 -14.31
CA THR A 180 -15.92 3.72 -12.99
C THR A 180 -14.66 2.84 -12.91
N SER A 181 -14.62 1.74 -13.68
CA SER A 181 -13.45 0.87 -13.74
C SER A 181 -12.29 1.53 -14.49
N GLY A 182 -11.07 1.42 -13.94
CA GLY A 182 -9.85 2.00 -14.51
C GLY A 182 -9.74 3.52 -14.41
N VAL A 183 -10.67 4.18 -13.70
CA VAL A 183 -10.64 5.64 -13.49
C VAL A 183 -9.72 5.99 -12.32
N HIS A 184 -8.74 6.85 -12.58
CA HIS A 184 -7.85 7.42 -11.57
C HIS A 184 -7.93 8.94 -11.63
N THR A 185 -8.48 9.55 -10.58
CA THR A 185 -8.48 11.00 -10.42
C THR A 185 -7.41 11.39 -9.41
N PHE A 186 -6.41 12.14 -9.88
CA PHE A 186 -5.30 12.57 -9.06
C PHE A 186 -5.70 13.75 -8.15
N PRO A 187 -5.08 13.89 -6.96
CA PRO A 187 -5.34 15.02 -6.07
C PRO A 187 -5.08 16.38 -6.73
N SER A 188 -5.77 17.41 -6.26
CA SER A 188 -5.56 18.78 -6.72
C SER A 188 -4.20 19.31 -6.25
N VAL A 189 -3.50 20.00 -7.15
CA VAL A 189 -2.23 20.68 -6.85
C VAL A 189 -2.45 22.18 -6.96
N LEU A 190 -2.02 22.93 -5.92
CA LEU A 190 -2.01 24.39 -5.95
C LEU A 190 -0.80 24.88 -6.76
N GLN A 191 -1.06 25.60 -7.84
CA GLN A 191 -0.01 26.16 -8.69
C GLN A 191 0.51 27.49 -8.14
N ALA A 192 1.68 27.94 -8.61
CA ALA A 192 2.27 29.24 -8.27
C ALA A 192 1.34 30.43 -8.63
N SER A 193 0.41 30.23 -9.57
CA SER A 193 -0.64 31.19 -9.93
C SER A 193 -1.73 31.37 -8.86
N GLY A 194 -1.70 30.58 -7.78
CA GLY A 194 -2.74 30.58 -6.74
C GLY A 194 -4.00 29.79 -7.11
N LEU A 195 -3.99 29.05 -8.22
CA LEU A 195 -5.12 28.26 -8.71
C LEU A 195 -4.83 26.76 -8.64
N TYR A 196 -5.89 25.96 -8.49
CA TYR A 196 -5.79 24.50 -8.47
C TYR A 196 -5.80 23.91 -9.88
N SER A 197 -5.13 22.77 -10.01
CA SER A 197 -5.18 21.90 -11.17
C SER A 197 -5.20 20.44 -10.71
N LEU A 198 -5.97 19.61 -11.40
CA LEU A 198 -5.97 18.16 -11.23
C LEU A 198 -6.07 17.47 -12.59
N SER A 199 -5.74 16.19 -12.63
CA SER A 199 -5.96 15.34 -13.80
C SER A 199 -6.80 14.13 -13.41
N SER A 200 -7.70 13.74 -14.29
CA SER A 200 -8.41 12.46 -14.20
C SER A 200 -8.07 11.64 -15.44
N MET A 201 -7.73 10.38 -15.26
CA MET A 201 -7.47 9.44 -16.36
C MET A 201 -8.39 8.24 -16.25
N VAL A 202 -8.64 7.59 -17.39
CA VAL A 202 -9.31 6.31 -17.46
C VAL A 202 -8.56 5.39 -18.42
N THR A 203 -8.31 4.18 -17.98
CA THR A 203 -7.71 3.13 -18.82
C THR A 203 -8.81 2.29 -19.44
N VAL A 204 -8.84 2.22 -20.76
CA VAL A 204 -9.87 1.50 -21.52
C VAL A 204 -9.22 0.52 -22.51
N PRO A 205 -9.83 -0.62 -22.83
CA PRO A 205 -9.35 -1.50 -23.90
C PRO A 205 -9.22 -0.74 -25.23
N SER A 206 -8.14 -0.98 -25.96
CA SER A 206 -7.90 -0.36 -27.26
C SER A 206 -9.04 -0.64 -28.26
N SER A 207 -9.59 -1.86 -28.26
CA SER A 207 -10.76 -2.25 -29.05
C SER A 207 -11.98 -1.36 -28.79
N LYS A 208 -12.24 -0.99 -27.53
CA LYS A 208 -13.35 -0.10 -27.16
C LYS A 208 -13.08 1.35 -27.58
N TRP A 209 -11.84 1.83 -27.46
CA TRP A 209 -11.46 3.15 -27.95
C TRP A 209 -11.60 3.28 -29.47
N TYR A 210 -11.15 2.30 -30.26
CA TYR A 210 -11.24 2.38 -31.72
C TYR A 210 -12.61 2.00 -32.30
N SER A 211 -13.51 1.41 -31.50
CA SER A 211 -14.88 1.12 -31.95
C SER A 211 -15.67 2.39 -32.31
N GLU A 212 -16.30 2.44 -33.49
CA GLU A 212 -17.03 3.62 -33.99
C GLU A 212 -18.22 4.03 -33.11
N SER A 213 -18.78 3.10 -32.34
CA SER A 213 -20.01 3.28 -31.56
C SER A 213 -19.82 3.82 -30.14
N LYS A 214 -18.58 3.97 -29.66
CA LYS A 214 -18.30 4.39 -28.28
C LYS A 214 -17.61 5.75 -28.23
N THR A 215 -18.21 6.65 -27.47
CA THR A 215 -17.67 7.96 -27.11
C THR A 215 -17.28 8.00 -25.63
N PHE A 216 -16.17 8.67 -25.35
CA PHE A 216 -15.69 8.89 -23.99
C PHE A 216 -15.80 10.38 -23.68
N THR A 217 -16.52 10.68 -22.61
CA THR A 217 -16.79 12.04 -22.15
C THR A 217 -16.32 12.15 -20.71
N CYS A 218 -15.51 13.17 -20.41
CA CYS A 218 -15.24 13.57 -19.05
C CYS A 218 -16.19 14.70 -18.64
N ASN A 219 -16.85 14.50 -17.52
CA ASN A 219 -17.85 15.39 -16.94
C ASN A 219 -17.24 16.02 -15.69
N VAL A 220 -17.05 17.32 -15.72
CA VAL A 220 -16.42 18.09 -14.64
C VAL A 220 -17.45 19.02 -14.02
N ALA A 221 -17.67 18.89 -12.71
CA ALA A 221 -18.56 19.75 -11.95
C ALA A 221 -17.77 20.48 -10.85
N HIS A 222 -17.80 21.80 -10.89
CA HIS A 222 -17.21 22.66 -9.87
C HIS A 222 -18.32 23.42 -9.16
N LEU A 223 -18.71 22.90 -7.99
CA LEU A 223 -19.82 23.43 -7.18
C LEU A 223 -19.61 24.90 -6.77
N PRO A 224 -18.41 25.34 -6.33
CA PRO A 224 -18.19 26.72 -5.93
C PRO A 224 -18.42 27.78 -7.03
N SER A 225 -18.15 27.46 -8.29
CA SER A 225 -18.44 28.36 -9.43
C SER A 225 -19.71 27.97 -10.19
N ASN A 226 -20.49 27.01 -9.66
CA ASN A 226 -21.65 26.42 -10.30
C ASN A 226 -21.43 26.03 -11.78
N THR A 227 -20.23 25.54 -12.10
CA THR A 227 -19.83 25.25 -13.48
C THR A 227 -19.87 23.76 -13.75
N LYS A 228 -20.47 23.37 -14.88
CA LYS A 228 -20.45 22.00 -15.40
C LYS A 228 -19.87 22.02 -16.81
N VAL A 229 -18.81 21.25 -17.03
CA VAL A 229 -18.14 21.15 -18.33
C VAL A 229 -18.06 19.70 -18.74
N ASN A 230 -18.56 19.40 -19.94
CA ASN A 230 -18.44 18.09 -20.55
C ASN A 230 -17.45 18.20 -21.71
N LYS A 231 -16.41 17.37 -21.72
CA LYS A 231 -15.46 17.28 -22.83
C LYS A 231 -15.45 15.88 -23.40
N ILE A 232 -15.74 15.78 -24.69
CA ILE A 232 -15.65 14.56 -25.47
C ILE A 232 -14.19 14.43 -25.92
N LEU A 233 -13.64 13.22 -25.77
CA LEU A 233 -12.35 12.88 -26.35
C LEU A 233 -12.60 12.40 -27.78
N ASP A 234 -12.12 13.19 -28.74
CA ASP A 234 -12.35 12.98 -30.16
C ASP A 234 -11.16 12.28 -30.79
N LYS A 235 -11.44 11.19 -31.51
CA LYS A 235 -10.46 10.37 -32.22
C LYS A 235 -9.91 11.06 -33.48
N THR A 236 -10.64 12.06 -33.99
CA THR A 236 -10.39 12.71 -35.28
C THR A 236 -9.62 14.03 -35.19
N ARG A 237 -9.27 14.48 -33.97
CA ARG A 237 -8.52 15.74 -33.77
C ARG A 237 -7.04 15.66 -34.16
N THR A 238 -6.54 14.49 -34.53
CA THR A 238 -5.19 14.34 -35.08
C THR A 238 -5.22 14.60 -36.60
N PRO A 239 -4.37 15.50 -37.13
CA PRO A 239 -4.38 15.87 -38.56
C PRO A 239 -4.15 14.73 -39.56
N ASN A 240 -3.66 13.58 -39.09
CA ASN A 240 -3.64 12.33 -39.83
C ASN A 240 -4.45 11.30 -39.03
N PRO A 241 -5.50 10.68 -39.60
CA PRO A 241 -6.04 9.44 -39.07
C PRO A 241 -4.89 8.43 -39.04
N CYS A 242 -4.63 7.81 -37.89
CA CYS A 242 -3.81 6.61 -37.89
C CYS A 242 -4.66 5.54 -38.59
N ASP A 243 -4.52 5.42 -39.92
CA ASP A 243 -5.06 4.31 -40.70
C ASP A 243 -4.67 3.03 -39.98
N GLU A 244 -5.69 2.30 -39.51
CA GLU A 244 -5.64 1.04 -38.78
C GLU A 244 -4.36 0.75 -37.98
N CYS A 245 -4.44 0.78 -36.64
CA CYS A 245 -3.43 0.09 -35.84
C CYS A 245 -3.24 -1.32 -36.42
N PRO A 246 -2.03 -1.70 -36.89
CA PRO A 246 -1.82 -3.04 -37.42
C PRO A 246 -2.25 -4.03 -36.34
N LYS A 247 -3.07 -5.03 -36.71
CA LYS A 247 -3.47 -6.12 -35.81
C LYS A 247 -2.21 -6.61 -35.10
N CYS A 248 -2.05 -6.24 -33.83
CA CYS A 248 -0.84 -6.59 -33.10
C CYS A 248 -0.84 -8.13 -33.01
N PRO A 249 0.30 -8.81 -33.25
CA PRO A 249 0.41 -10.20 -32.89
C PRO A 249 0.28 -10.26 -31.38
N VAL A 250 -0.89 -10.70 -30.90
CA VAL A 250 -1.15 -10.95 -29.49
C VAL A 250 -0.09 -11.97 -29.07
N GLY A 251 0.82 -11.59 -28.18
CA GLY A 251 1.63 -12.57 -27.49
C GLY A 251 0.65 -13.52 -26.81
N GLY A 252 0.60 -14.77 -27.26
CA GLY A 252 -0.34 -15.75 -26.74
C GLY A 252 -0.20 -15.95 -25.23
N PRO A 253 -1.14 -16.67 -24.60
CA PRO A 253 -1.18 -16.84 -23.16
C PRO A 253 0.13 -17.38 -22.58
N SER A 254 0.50 -16.89 -21.40
CA SER A 254 1.70 -17.29 -20.66
C SER A 254 1.37 -18.43 -19.67
N VAL A 255 2.23 -19.44 -19.60
CA VAL A 255 2.05 -20.61 -18.72
C VAL A 255 3.18 -20.71 -17.70
N PHE A 256 2.81 -20.84 -16.43
CA PHE A 256 3.69 -21.03 -15.28
C PHE A 256 3.30 -22.28 -14.50
N VAL A 257 4.29 -23.02 -14.00
CA VAL A 257 4.08 -24.20 -13.15
C VAL A 257 4.82 -24.01 -11.83
N PHE A 258 4.15 -24.29 -10.73
CA PHE A 258 4.62 -24.06 -9.36
C PHE A 258 4.72 -25.38 -8.58
N PRO A 259 5.75 -25.53 -7.73
CA PRO A 259 5.94 -26.74 -6.94
C PRO A 259 4.90 -26.85 -5.82
N PRO A 260 4.73 -28.04 -5.23
CA PRO A 260 3.96 -28.19 -4.00
C PRO A 260 4.53 -27.36 -2.87
N LYS A 261 3.67 -26.96 -1.94
CA LYS A 261 4.12 -26.27 -0.73
C LYS A 261 4.97 -27.22 0.12
N PRO A 262 6.11 -26.79 0.65
CA PRO A 262 6.99 -27.60 1.51
C PRO A 262 6.26 -28.35 2.63
N LYS A 263 5.36 -27.66 3.34
CA LYS A 263 4.55 -28.25 4.43
C LYS A 263 3.71 -29.43 3.98
N ASP A 264 3.25 -29.41 2.73
CA ASP A 264 2.34 -30.41 2.18
C ASP A 264 3.11 -31.60 1.61
N THR A 265 4.43 -31.45 1.35
CA THR A 265 5.33 -32.55 0.95
C THR A 265 5.98 -33.29 2.12
N LEU A 266 5.88 -32.75 3.34
CA LEU A 266 6.56 -33.28 4.53
C LEU A 266 5.59 -33.83 5.59
N SER A 267 4.30 -33.47 5.50
CA SER A 267 3.28 -33.94 6.43
C SER A 267 2.38 -34.97 5.75
N ILE A 268 2.45 -36.23 6.17
CA ILE A 268 1.64 -37.35 5.61
C ILE A 268 0.13 -37.06 5.65
N SER A 269 -0.32 -36.24 6.61
CA SER A 269 -1.72 -35.82 6.75
C SER A 269 -2.20 -34.79 5.71
N ARG A 270 -1.30 -34.24 4.89
CA ARG A 270 -1.60 -33.26 3.85
C ARG A 270 -1.38 -33.88 2.48
N THR A 271 -1.95 -33.28 1.44
CA THR A 271 -1.76 -33.74 0.07
C THR A 271 -0.94 -32.70 -0.68
N PRO A 272 0.27 -33.05 -1.19
CA PRO A 272 1.04 -32.13 -2.00
C PRO A 272 0.38 -31.92 -3.37
N GLU A 273 0.41 -30.68 -3.85
CA GLU A 273 -0.27 -30.28 -5.10
C GLU A 273 0.65 -29.46 -6.00
N VAL A 274 0.80 -29.87 -7.26
CA VAL A 274 1.50 -29.08 -8.29
C VAL A 274 0.48 -28.16 -8.96
N THR A 275 0.83 -26.89 -9.17
CA THR A 275 -0.11 -25.90 -9.71
C THR A 275 0.36 -25.37 -11.05
N CYS A 276 -0.52 -25.40 -12.06
CA CYS A 276 -0.30 -24.77 -13.36
C CYS A 276 -1.20 -23.54 -13.50
N MET A 277 -0.60 -22.39 -13.80
CA MET A 277 -1.27 -21.11 -13.93
C MET A 277 -1.10 -20.59 -15.36
N VAL A 278 -2.22 -20.26 -15.98
CA VAL A 278 -2.28 -19.66 -17.31
C VAL A 278 -2.77 -18.23 -17.14
N VAL A 279 -2.03 -17.27 -17.67
CA VAL A 279 -2.32 -15.83 -17.61
C VAL A 279 -2.22 -15.22 -19.01
N ASP A 280 -2.60 -13.95 -19.14
CA ASP A 280 -2.62 -13.22 -20.41
C ASP A 280 -3.59 -13.82 -21.45
N LEU A 281 -4.65 -14.48 -20.98
CA LEU A 281 -5.70 -14.99 -21.87
C LEU A 281 -6.55 -13.85 -22.42
N SER A 282 -6.67 -13.80 -23.74
CA SER A 282 -7.49 -12.82 -24.45
C SER A 282 -8.98 -13.01 -24.13
N GLN A 283 -9.75 -11.92 -24.22
CA GLN A 283 -11.21 -11.98 -24.19
C GLN A 283 -11.79 -12.64 -25.44
N ASP A 284 -11.07 -12.61 -26.56
CA ASP A 284 -11.52 -13.22 -27.82
C ASP A 284 -11.40 -14.75 -27.80
N ASP A 285 -10.39 -15.28 -27.07
CA ASP A 285 -10.11 -16.71 -26.95
C ASP A 285 -9.88 -17.13 -25.48
N PRO A 286 -10.90 -17.07 -24.61
CA PRO A 286 -10.75 -17.34 -23.18
C PRO A 286 -10.69 -18.84 -22.84
N GLU A 287 -11.06 -19.72 -23.78
CA GLU A 287 -11.11 -21.17 -23.58
C GLU A 287 -9.70 -21.78 -23.55
N VAL A 288 -9.38 -22.52 -22.48
CA VAL A 288 -8.10 -23.19 -22.30
C VAL A 288 -8.31 -24.66 -21.95
N GLN A 289 -7.56 -25.53 -22.62
CA GLN A 289 -7.45 -26.94 -22.27
C GLN A 289 -6.13 -27.19 -21.58
N ILE A 290 -6.17 -27.75 -20.37
CA ILE A 290 -4.99 -28.07 -19.55
C ILE A 290 -4.92 -29.57 -19.35
N THR A 291 -3.81 -30.19 -19.77
CA THR A 291 -3.53 -31.62 -19.65
C THR A 291 -2.28 -31.81 -18.80
N TRP A 292 -2.30 -32.80 -17.90
CA TRP A 292 -1.17 -33.09 -17.01
C TRP A 292 -0.52 -34.42 -17.36
N PHE A 293 0.80 -34.49 -17.20
CA PHE A 293 1.57 -35.72 -17.33
C PHE A 293 2.52 -35.90 -16.15
N MET A 294 2.69 -37.13 -15.68
CA MET A 294 3.72 -37.54 -14.72
C MET A 294 4.63 -38.55 -15.42
N ASP A 295 5.92 -38.24 -15.58
CA ASP A 295 6.89 -39.06 -16.35
C ASP A 295 6.36 -39.46 -17.74
N ASN A 296 5.67 -38.53 -18.42
CA ASN A 296 4.97 -38.69 -19.71
C ASN A 296 3.71 -39.57 -19.70
N VAL A 297 3.22 -40.02 -18.55
CA VAL A 297 1.90 -40.69 -18.41
C VAL A 297 0.84 -39.64 -18.12
N GLU A 298 -0.25 -39.63 -18.89
CA GLU A 298 -1.34 -38.66 -18.73
C GLU A 298 -2.09 -38.86 -17.40
N MET A 299 -2.39 -37.74 -16.73
CA MET A 299 -3.03 -37.71 -15.42
C MET A 299 -4.39 -37.01 -15.49
N HIS A 300 -5.44 -37.67 -15.02
CA HIS A 300 -6.81 -37.15 -15.03
C HIS A 300 -7.34 -36.70 -13.66
N THR A 301 -6.53 -36.80 -12.60
CA THR A 301 -6.92 -36.42 -11.22
C THR A 301 -6.85 -34.91 -10.95
N ALA A 302 -6.36 -34.13 -11.92
CA ALA A 302 -6.23 -32.69 -11.79
C ALA A 302 -7.58 -31.97 -11.72
N LYS A 303 -7.63 -30.87 -10.96
CA LYS A 303 -8.80 -30.02 -10.79
C LYS A 303 -8.51 -28.63 -11.33
N THR A 304 -9.30 -28.20 -12.31
CA THR A 304 -9.19 -26.86 -12.89
C THR A 304 -10.25 -25.94 -12.31
N ARG A 305 -9.81 -24.78 -11.80
CA ARG A 305 -10.68 -23.74 -11.25
C ARG A 305 -11.34 -22.95 -12.39
N PRO A 306 -12.51 -22.32 -12.15
CA PRO A 306 -13.12 -21.43 -13.13
C PRO A 306 -12.18 -20.26 -13.47
N SER A 307 -12.34 -19.70 -14.67
CA SER A 307 -11.55 -18.56 -15.13
C SER A 307 -11.87 -17.29 -14.32
N GLU A 308 -10.83 -16.53 -13.99
CA GLU A 308 -10.92 -15.29 -13.21
C GLU A 308 -10.45 -14.11 -14.06
N GLU A 309 -11.29 -13.08 -14.20
CA GLU A 309 -10.92 -11.84 -14.89
C GLU A 309 -9.90 -11.04 -14.06
N GLN A 310 -8.86 -10.54 -14.71
CA GLN A 310 -7.78 -9.76 -14.10
C GLN A 310 -7.97 -8.26 -14.37
N PHE A 311 -7.34 -7.41 -13.55
CA PHE A 311 -7.47 -5.94 -13.67
C PHE A 311 -7.03 -5.37 -15.02
N ASN A 312 -6.18 -6.10 -15.77
CA ASN A 312 -5.72 -5.75 -17.11
C ASN A 312 -6.65 -6.26 -18.24
N SER A 313 -7.86 -6.73 -17.91
CA SER A 313 -8.84 -7.32 -18.84
C SER A 313 -8.40 -8.63 -19.52
N THR A 314 -7.41 -9.33 -18.97
CA THR A 314 -7.07 -10.71 -19.35
C THR A 314 -7.72 -11.71 -18.40
N TYR A 315 -7.81 -12.98 -18.79
CA TYR A 315 -8.25 -14.05 -17.92
C TYR A 315 -7.08 -14.83 -17.30
N ARG A 316 -7.32 -15.37 -16.11
CA ARG A 316 -6.43 -16.28 -15.39
C ARG A 316 -7.15 -17.61 -15.15
N VAL A 317 -6.46 -18.71 -15.46
CA VAL A 317 -6.95 -20.07 -15.21
C VAL A 317 -5.91 -20.82 -14.39
N VAL A 318 -6.36 -21.56 -13.38
CA VAL A 318 -5.49 -22.33 -12.49
C VAL A 318 -5.94 -23.79 -12.46
N SER A 319 -5.04 -24.69 -12.84
CA SER A 319 -5.21 -26.13 -12.69
C SER A 319 -4.28 -26.66 -11.61
N VAL A 320 -4.80 -27.55 -10.77
CA VAL A 320 -4.08 -28.11 -9.62
C VAL A 320 -4.08 -29.63 -9.72
N LEU A 321 -2.89 -30.23 -9.74
CA LEU A 321 -2.71 -31.68 -9.75
C LEU A 321 -2.30 -32.14 -8.35
N PRO A 322 -3.17 -32.87 -7.61
CA PRO A 322 -2.77 -33.53 -6.38
C PRO A 322 -1.86 -34.72 -6.70
N ILE A 323 -0.74 -34.82 -5.99
CA ILE A 323 0.31 -35.82 -6.22
C ILE A 323 0.62 -36.61 -4.95
N LEU A 324 1.34 -37.72 -5.09
CA LEU A 324 1.84 -38.47 -3.94
C LEU A 324 3.18 -37.89 -3.46
N HIS A 325 3.38 -37.88 -2.15
CA HIS A 325 4.63 -37.44 -1.52
C HIS A 325 5.85 -38.13 -2.12
N GLN A 326 5.79 -39.46 -2.29
CA GLN A 326 6.91 -40.24 -2.79
C GLN A 326 7.27 -39.89 -4.24
N ASP A 327 6.29 -39.55 -5.06
CA ASP A 327 6.52 -39.19 -6.47
C ASP A 327 7.32 -37.88 -6.57
N TRP A 328 6.95 -36.88 -5.76
CA TRP A 328 7.71 -35.63 -5.67
C TRP A 328 9.13 -35.84 -5.12
N LEU A 329 9.25 -36.59 -4.01
CA LEU A 329 10.53 -36.80 -3.34
C LEU A 329 11.53 -37.61 -4.18
N LYS A 330 11.04 -38.54 -5.01
CA LYS A 330 11.85 -39.29 -5.98
C LYS A 330 12.27 -38.45 -7.19
N GLY A 331 11.85 -37.19 -7.27
CA GLY A 331 12.20 -36.28 -8.36
C GLY A 331 11.47 -36.57 -9.67
N LYS A 332 10.28 -37.19 -9.62
CA LYS A 332 9.46 -37.39 -10.82
C LYS A 332 9.14 -36.07 -11.50
N GLU A 333 8.99 -36.13 -12.83
CA GLU A 333 8.70 -34.96 -13.63
C GLU A 333 7.20 -34.80 -13.85
N PHE A 334 6.70 -33.60 -13.55
CA PHE A 334 5.31 -33.20 -13.74
C PHE A 334 5.22 -32.16 -14.84
N LYS A 335 4.51 -32.49 -15.91
CA LYS A 335 4.38 -31.62 -17.10
C LYS A 335 2.93 -31.13 -17.22
N CYS A 336 2.77 -29.81 -17.30
CA CYS A 336 1.52 -29.16 -17.67
C CYS A 336 1.57 -28.78 -19.15
N LYS A 337 0.61 -29.29 -19.93
CA LYS A 337 0.41 -28.96 -21.34
C LYS A 337 -0.84 -28.10 -21.49
N VAL A 338 -0.71 -26.95 -22.12
CA VAL A 338 -1.77 -25.96 -22.26
C VAL A 338 -2.03 -25.71 -23.73
N ASN A 339 -3.30 -25.84 -24.12
CA ASN A 339 -3.78 -25.61 -25.47
C ASN A 339 -4.84 -24.49 -25.46
N ASN A 340 -4.74 -23.56 -26.41
CA ASN A 340 -5.62 -22.39 -26.55
C ASN A 340 -5.65 -21.97 -28.03
N LYS A 341 -6.79 -21.45 -28.52
CA LYS A 341 -6.96 -21.08 -29.93
C LYS A 341 -6.03 -19.94 -30.40
N ALA A 342 -5.60 -19.06 -29.48
CA ALA A 342 -4.66 -18.00 -29.80
C ALA A 342 -3.19 -18.47 -29.83
N LEU A 343 -2.91 -19.74 -29.53
CA LEU A 343 -1.57 -20.32 -29.61
C LEU A 343 -1.40 -21.12 -30.92
N PRO A 344 -0.29 -20.93 -31.66
CA PRO A 344 0.02 -21.74 -32.85
C PRO A 344 0.38 -23.19 -32.48
N SER A 345 0.86 -23.42 -31.26
CA SER A 345 1.22 -24.73 -30.73
C SER A 345 0.98 -24.78 -29.21
N PRO A 346 0.66 -25.96 -28.63
CA PRO A 346 0.51 -26.09 -27.19
C PRO A 346 1.79 -25.70 -26.43
N ILE A 347 1.63 -25.01 -25.30
CA ILE A 347 2.75 -24.68 -24.41
C ILE A 347 2.90 -25.79 -23.37
N GLU A 348 4.09 -26.35 -23.27
CA GLU A 348 4.43 -27.36 -22.28
C GLU A 348 5.42 -26.79 -21.25
N ARG A 349 5.13 -27.00 -19.96
CA ARG A 349 5.99 -26.61 -18.84
C ARG A 349 6.15 -27.79 -17.89
N THR A 350 7.39 -28.11 -17.54
CA THR A 350 7.72 -29.22 -16.65
C THR A 350 8.27 -28.70 -15.33
N ILE A 351 7.96 -29.40 -14.24
CA ILE A 351 8.52 -29.17 -12.92
C ILE A 351 8.87 -30.50 -12.24
N SER A 352 9.91 -30.49 -11.43
CA SER A 352 10.30 -31.58 -10.54
C SER A 352 10.89 -30.98 -9.26
N LYS A 353 11.26 -31.81 -8.29
CA LYS A 353 11.92 -31.35 -7.05
C LYS A 353 13.22 -30.61 -7.42
N GLN A 354 13.21 -29.28 -7.29
CA GLN A 354 14.42 -28.46 -7.42
C GLN A 354 14.93 -28.10 -6.02
N PRO A 355 16.12 -28.58 -5.64
CA PRO A 355 16.70 -28.25 -4.35
C PRO A 355 17.24 -26.80 -4.37
N LEU A 356 16.92 -26.02 -3.34
CA LEU A 356 17.35 -24.63 -3.17
C LEU A 356 18.64 -24.57 -2.35
N LYS A 357 19.62 -23.80 -2.83
CA LYS A 357 20.96 -23.71 -2.22
C LYS A 357 20.96 -22.89 -0.92
N PRO A 358 21.57 -23.38 0.16
CA PRO A 358 21.73 -22.62 1.39
C PRO A 358 22.63 -21.40 1.20
N GLN A 359 22.23 -20.31 1.83
CA GLN A 359 23.06 -19.14 2.07
C GLN A 359 23.64 -19.23 3.48
N VAL A 360 24.97 -19.17 3.58
CA VAL A 360 25.69 -19.39 4.84
C VAL A 360 26.33 -18.08 5.28
N TYR A 361 26.08 -17.69 6.52
CA TYR A 361 26.62 -16.49 7.17
C TYR A 361 27.22 -16.88 8.52
N VAL A 362 28.46 -16.46 8.79
CA VAL A 362 29.10 -16.67 10.10
C VAL A 362 29.20 -15.31 10.79
N LEU A 363 28.59 -15.22 11.97
CA LEU A 363 28.41 -13.99 12.73
C LEU A 363 29.37 -13.98 13.93
N PRO A 364 30.05 -12.85 14.20
CA PRO A 364 30.93 -12.71 15.36
C PRO A 364 30.14 -12.70 16.67
N PRO A 365 30.83 -12.82 17.82
CA PRO A 365 30.16 -12.74 19.10
C PRO A 365 29.49 -11.38 19.31
N PRO A 366 28.29 -11.33 19.92
CA PRO A 366 27.63 -10.07 20.23
C PRO A 366 28.48 -9.25 21.23
N PRO A 367 28.50 -7.90 21.13
CA PRO A 367 29.34 -7.05 21.97
C PRO A 367 29.17 -7.29 23.48
N GLU A 368 27.97 -7.66 23.91
CA GLU A 368 27.64 -7.93 25.31
C GLU A 368 28.34 -9.18 25.86
N GLU A 369 28.64 -10.17 25.00
CA GLU A 369 29.38 -11.38 25.37
C GLU A 369 30.90 -11.14 25.48
N LEU A 370 31.43 -10.03 24.95
CA LEU A 370 32.87 -9.72 25.04
C LEU A 370 33.33 -9.46 26.49
N SER A 371 32.41 -9.24 27.42
CA SER A 371 32.71 -9.16 28.86
C SER A 371 32.98 -10.53 29.52
N LYS A 372 32.62 -11.64 28.85
CA LYS A 372 32.70 -13.01 29.38
C LYS A 372 34.01 -13.70 29.00
N SER A 373 34.33 -14.80 29.70
CA SER A 373 35.50 -15.65 29.40
C SER A 373 35.30 -16.51 28.14
N LYS A 374 34.06 -16.92 27.85
CA LYS A 374 33.66 -17.61 26.63
C LYS A 374 32.72 -16.74 25.80
N VAL A 375 32.92 -16.78 24.49
CA VAL A 375 32.16 -16.04 23.49
C VAL A 375 31.55 -17.02 22.49
N SER A 376 30.43 -16.66 21.86
CA SER A 376 29.73 -17.57 20.95
C SER A 376 29.81 -17.10 19.51
N LEU A 377 30.25 -17.98 18.62
CA LEU A 377 30.15 -17.80 17.18
C LEU A 377 28.85 -18.42 16.68
N THR A 378 28.20 -17.75 15.73
CA THR A 378 26.90 -18.19 15.20
C THR A 378 26.96 -18.37 13.70
N CYS A 379 26.60 -19.56 13.21
CA CYS A 379 26.41 -19.84 11.80
C CYS A 379 24.91 -19.82 11.48
N LEU A 380 24.49 -18.82 10.70
CA LEU A 380 23.14 -18.72 10.13
C LEU A 380 23.15 -19.36 8.74
N VAL A 381 22.31 -20.38 8.57
CA VAL A 381 22.07 -21.00 7.26
C VAL A 381 20.62 -20.76 6.90
N GLN A 382 20.35 -20.15 5.76
CA GLN A 382 18.99 -19.78 5.33
C GLN A 382 18.76 -19.96 3.83
N GLY A 383 17.50 -19.99 3.40
CA GLY A 383 17.13 -20.04 1.99
C GLY A 383 17.31 -21.41 1.32
N PHE A 384 17.38 -22.49 2.10
CA PHE A 384 17.60 -23.85 1.57
C PHE A 384 16.33 -24.68 1.53
N TYR A 385 16.31 -25.67 0.63
CA TYR A 385 15.27 -26.69 0.54
C TYR A 385 15.88 -27.92 -0.14
N PRO A 386 15.63 -29.15 0.34
CA PRO A 386 14.76 -29.58 1.46
C PRO A 386 15.37 -29.32 2.85
N GLU A 387 14.74 -29.82 3.92
CA GLU A 387 15.19 -29.57 5.30
C GLU A 387 16.45 -30.34 5.71
N ASP A 388 16.79 -31.42 5.00
CA ASP A 388 17.95 -32.28 5.26
C ASP A 388 19.27 -31.54 5.02
N ILE A 389 20.00 -31.24 6.08
CA ILE A 389 21.25 -30.48 6.05
C ILE A 389 22.17 -30.91 7.19
N ALA A 390 23.48 -30.94 6.94
CA ALA A 390 24.48 -31.25 7.97
C ALA A 390 25.44 -30.06 8.16
N ILE A 391 25.84 -29.83 9.41
CA ILE A 391 26.65 -28.68 9.82
C ILE A 391 27.77 -29.13 10.73
N GLU A 392 28.97 -28.74 10.34
CA GLU A 392 30.20 -29.04 11.05
C GLU A 392 30.96 -27.74 11.30
N TRP A 393 31.72 -27.73 12.39
CA TRP A 393 32.60 -26.62 12.75
C TRP A 393 34.05 -27.06 12.69
N GLU A 394 34.91 -26.15 12.27
CA GLU A 394 36.36 -26.30 12.35
C GLU A 394 36.95 -25.09 13.06
N ALA A 395 37.88 -25.33 13.98
CA ALA A 395 38.68 -24.30 14.64
C ALA A 395 40.15 -24.44 14.20
N ASN A 396 40.67 -23.43 13.53
CA ASN A 396 42.05 -23.37 13.04
C ASN A 396 42.48 -24.60 12.20
N GLY A 397 41.55 -25.12 11.38
CA GLY A 397 41.76 -26.30 10.53
C GLY A 397 41.60 -27.64 11.23
N GLN A 398 41.21 -27.67 12.51
CA GLN A 398 40.86 -28.89 13.24
C GLN A 398 39.34 -28.98 13.41
N GLN A 399 38.78 -30.17 13.18
CA GLN A 399 37.34 -30.41 13.32
C GLN A 399 36.92 -30.33 14.79
N GLU A 400 35.86 -29.56 15.06
CA GLU A 400 35.27 -29.46 16.39
C GLU A 400 34.32 -30.63 16.64
N PRO A 401 34.39 -31.31 17.80
CA PRO A 401 33.44 -32.34 18.19
C PRO A 401 31.99 -31.83 18.17
N GLU A 402 31.04 -32.66 17.74
CA GLU A 402 29.60 -32.31 17.70
C GLU A 402 29.05 -31.85 19.07
N ASN A 403 29.59 -32.39 20.17
CA ASN A 403 29.18 -32.00 21.52
C ASN A 403 29.61 -30.56 21.91
N ASN A 404 30.53 -29.96 21.16
CA ASN A 404 31.04 -28.62 21.46
C ASN A 404 30.13 -27.53 20.90
N TYR A 405 29.30 -27.81 19.90
CA TYR A 405 28.37 -26.85 19.31
C TYR A 405 26.92 -27.34 19.39
N ARG A 406 25.99 -26.40 19.21
CA ARG A 406 24.57 -26.70 19.22
C ARG A 406 23.90 -26.17 17.96
N THR A 407 23.32 -27.07 17.18
CA THR A 407 22.56 -26.75 15.97
C THR A 407 21.06 -26.87 16.25
N THR A 408 20.29 -25.87 15.85
CA THR A 408 18.82 -25.92 15.91
C THR A 408 18.29 -26.82 14.79
N PRO A 409 17.10 -27.44 14.95
CA PRO A 409 16.39 -28.03 13.82
C PRO A 409 16.18 -27.00 12.70
N ALA A 410 15.99 -27.47 11.46
CA ALA A 410 15.59 -26.64 10.35
C ALA A 410 14.19 -26.06 10.59
N ILE A 411 14.06 -24.74 10.54
CA ILE A 411 12.82 -24.00 10.76
C ILE A 411 12.32 -23.50 9.40
N LEU A 412 11.05 -23.78 9.11
CA LEU A 412 10.43 -23.33 7.86
C LEU A 412 10.09 -21.84 7.92
N ASP A 413 10.55 -21.08 6.93
CA ASP A 413 10.31 -19.66 6.77
C ASP A 413 9.02 -19.36 5.96
N ARG A 414 8.62 -18.09 5.92
CA ARG A 414 7.42 -17.59 5.21
C ARG A 414 7.50 -17.76 3.70
N ASP A 415 8.71 -17.76 3.14
CA ASP A 415 8.96 -17.92 1.70
C ASP A 415 8.94 -19.40 1.24
N GLY A 416 8.78 -20.34 2.19
CA GLY A 416 8.79 -21.78 1.92
C GLY A 416 10.18 -22.41 1.92
N THR A 417 11.22 -21.68 2.27
CA THR A 417 12.56 -22.23 2.48
C THR A 417 12.81 -22.53 3.96
N TYR A 418 13.93 -23.18 4.26
CA TYR A 418 14.37 -23.46 5.62
C TYR A 418 15.51 -22.54 6.03
N PHE A 419 15.56 -22.26 7.33
CA PHE A 419 16.71 -21.66 8.00
C PHE A 419 16.99 -22.36 9.33
N LEU A 420 18.22 -22.23 9.82
CA LEU A 420 18.61 -22.70 11.15
C LEU A 420 19.77 -21.87 11.69
N TYR A 421 20.13 -22.12 12.94
CA TYR A 421 21.33 -21.59 13.57
C TYR A 421 22.18 -22.72 14.14
N SER A 422 23.50 -22.61 13.97
CA SER A 422 24.47 -23.39 14.75
C SER A 422 25.31 -22.46 15.60
N ARG A 423 25.47 -22.78 16.89
CA ARG A 423 26.19 -21.96 17.87
C ARG A 423 27.39 -22.72 18.43
N LEU A 424 28.58 -22.16 18.25
CA LEU A 424 29.84 -22.68 18.78
C LEU A 424 30.37 -21.75 19.89
N PRO A 425 30.33 -22.15 21.17
CA PRO A 425 31.01 -21.47 22.27
C PRO A 425 32.53 -21.71 22.22
N VAL A 426 33.31 -20.63 22.22
CA VAL A 426 34.78 -20.66 22.16
C VAL A 426 35.39 -19.79 23.25
N ASP A 427 36.66 -20.03 23.60
CA ASP A 427 37.37 -19.18 24.54
C ASP A 427 37.70 -17.81 23.92
N LYS A 428 37.46 -16.74 24.69
CA LYS A 428 37.69 -15.37 24.23
C LYS A 428 39.15 -15.13 23.82
N SER A 429 40.10 -15.73 24.53
CA SER A 429 41.53 -15.65 24.21
C SER A 429 41.84 -16.21 22.83
N SER A 430 41.32 -17.39 22.50
CA SER A 430 41.51 -18.03 21.19
C SER A 430 40.94 -17.18 20.06
N TRP A 431 39.72 -16.64 20.25
CA TRP A 431 39.11 -15.70 19.31
C TRP A 431 39.96 -14.44 19.10
N GLN A 432 40.39 -13.77 20.16
CA GLN A 432 41.19 -12.54 20.09
C GLN A 432 42.61 -12.77 19.52
N ASN A 433 43.16 -13.98 19.68
CA ASN A 433 44.46 -14.37 19.13
C ASN A 433 44.40 -14.69 17.61
N GLY A 434 43.28 -14.45 16.95
CA GLY A 434 43.17 -14.57 15.50
C GLY A 434 42.87 -15.98 14.99
N TYR A 435 42.37 -16.87 15.85
CA TYR A 435 41.90 -18.19 15.40
C TYR A 435 40.82 -18.01 14.31
N SER A 436 40.95 -18.79 13.24
CA SER A 436 39.95 -18.86 12.18
C SER A 436 38.96 -19.97 12.49
N TYR A 437 37.67 -19.64 12.50
CA TYR A 437 36.59 -20.59 12.71
C TYR A 437 35.77 -20.73 11.44
N THR A 438 35.57 -21.96 11.00
CA THR A 438 34.86 -22.27 9.76
C THR A 438 33.58 -23.03 10.07
N CYS A 439 32.45 -22.57 9.52
CA CYS A 439 31.21 -23.31 9.46
C CYS A 439 31.13 -24.01 8.11
N SER A 440 31.13 -25.34 8.12
CA SER A 440 31.03 -26.22 6.97
C SER A 440 29.61 -26.75 6.87
N VAL A 441 29.00 -26.63 5.69
CA VAL A 441 27.59 -26.94 5.45
C VAL A 441 27.47 -27.91 4.29
N SER A 442 26.83 -29.04 4.54
CA SER A 442 26.57 -30.09 3.56
C SER A 442 25.08 -30.17 3.23
N HIS A 443 24.74 -30.03 1.94
CA HIS A 443 23.35 -29.98 1.47
C HIS A 443 23.25 -30.43 0.01
N GLU A 444 22.15 -31.08 -0.38
CA GLU A 444 21.99 -31.68 -1.73
C GLU A 444 22.02 -30.65 -2.87
N ALA A 445 21.61 -29.40 -2.59
CA ALA A 445 21.60 -28.29 -3.55
C ALA A 445 22.98 -27.63 -3.79
N LEU A 446 24.02 -27.99 -3.04
CA LEU A 446 25.34 -27.36 -3.15
C LEU A 446 26.21 -28.01 -4.21
N HIS A 447 27.10 -27.23 -4.84
CA HIS A 447 28.13 -27.78 -5.72
C HIS A 447 29.07 -28.67 -4.91
N SER A 448 29.32 -29.90 -5.39
CA SER A 448 30.00 -30.95 -4.61
C SER A 448 29.35 -31.28 -3.26
N ARG A 449 28.06 -30.93 -3.08
CA ARG A 449 27.25 -31.11 -1.86
C ARG A 449 27.81 -30.41 -0.61
N HIS A 450 28.72 -29.45 -0.75
CA HIS A 450 29.43 -28.84 0.36
C HIS A 450 29.72 -27.35 0.11
N THR A 451 29.72 -26.54 1.17
CA THR A 451 30.17 -25.14 1.16
C THR A 451 30.68 -24.76 2.55
N GLN A 452 31.60 -23.81 2.63
CA GLN A 452 32.15 -23.37 3.90
C GLN A 452 32.28 -21.86 3.98
N LYS A 453 32.14 -21.32 5.19
CA LYS A 453 32.37 -19.91 5.50
C LYS A 453 33.21 -19.79 6.75
N SER A 454 34.25 -18.98 6.67
CA SER A 454 35.19 -18.76 7.77
C SER A 454 35.06 -17.35 8.33
N LEU A 455 35.33 -17.22 9.62
CA LEU A 455 35.36 -15.98 10.35
C LEU A 455 36.57 -15.97 11.29
N SER A 456 37.31 -14.88 11.29
CA SER A 456 38.42 -14.63 12.21
C SER A 456 38.32 -13.23 12.80
N TYR A 457 38.98 -13.01 13.93
CA TYR A 457 38.99 -11.71 14.58
C TYR A 457 39.71 -10.68 13.71
N SER A 458 39.04 -9.56 13.43
CA SER A 458 39.59 -8.43 12.68
C SER A 458 39.63 -7.19 13.59
N PRO A 459 40.82 -6.68 13.97
CA PRO A 459 40.91 -5.45 14.74
C PRO A 459 40.54 -4.26 13.83
N GLY A 460 39.40 -3.61 14.07
CA GLY A 460 39.06 -2.34 13.40
C GLY A 460 37.71 -2.25 12.67
N LYS A 461 36.76 -3.16 12.91
CA LYS A 461 35.34 -2.98 12.55
C LYS A 461 34.43 -3.18 13.74
#